data_AF-A0A2W5TNE2-F1
#
_entry.id   AF-A0A2W5TNE2-F1
#
_cell.length_a   1.000
_cell.length_b   1.000
_cell.length_c   1.000
_cell.angle_alpha   90.00
_cell.angle_beta   90.00
_cell.angle_gamma   90.00
#
_symmetry.space_group_name_H-M   'P 1'
#
loop_
_entity.id
_entity.type
_entity.pdbx_description
1 polymer ?
#
loop_
_entity_poly.entity_id
_entity_poly.type
_entity_poly.pdbx_seq_one_letter_code
_entity_poly.pdbx_strand_id
1 'polypeptide(L)'
;MGDMGWKVSSTYATALAASLRHFGQFEAVRAELRDEPRRFVDEPGVQRWWPGGELCTVLSTWETLRGRSAVIQGNIWAAHSRQGPLIKPLASVLLAFSREPAAALMSRLPTFLEAGVRGVIGTFEPRQGGGGGHVTFTFPNEVPAAVSPVWHGLFDFGFALARQGRIASEKLEPTAHHYDVAW
;
A
#
# COMPACT_ATOMS: atom_id res chain seq x y z
N MET A 1 17.12 -12.32 -9.08
CA MET A 1 16.84 -11.20 -8.16
C MET A 1 16.99 -11.73 -6.74
N GLY A 2 17.87 -11.15 -5.92
CA GLY A 2 18.08 -11.58 -4.53
C GLY A 2 16.83 -11.36 -3.67
N ASP A 3 16.75 -12.05 -2.54
CA ASP A 3 15.68 -11.86 -1.56
C ASP A 3 15.68 -10.38 -1.12
N MET A 4 14.66 -9.63 -1.53
CA MET A 4 14.49 -8.22 -1.18
C MET A 4 14.26 -8.03 0.32
N GLY A 5 14.22 -9.08 1.14
CA GLY A 5 14.10 -9.01 2.59
C GLY A 5 12.70 -8.60 3.08
N TRP A 6 11.79 -8.28 2.15
CA TRP A 6 10.41 -7.91 2.42
C TRP A 6 9.44 -8.63 1.48
N LYS A 7 8.20 -8.81 1.94
CA LYS A 7 7.17 -9.62 1.27
C LYS A 7 5.80 -8.95 1.34
N VAL A 8 4.92 -9.28 0.39
CA VAL A 8 3.50 -8.87 0.41
C VAL A 8 2.57 -10.07 0.47
N SER A 9 1.42 -9.89 1.09
CA SER A 9 0.43 -10.97 1.25
C SER A 9 -0.24 -11.35 -0.08
N SER A 10 -0.70 -12.60 -0.18
CA SER A 10 -1.55 -13.06 -1.28
C SER A 10 -2.85 -12.26 -1.40
N THR A 11 -3.38 -11.78 -0.26
CA THR A 11 -4.52 -10.87 -0.23
C THR A 11 -4.24 -9.58 -0.99
N TYR A 12 -3.05 -9.00 -0.78
CA TYR A 12 -2.61 -7.82 -1.50
C TYR A 12 -2.48 -8.11 -3.00
N ALA A 13 -1.76 -9.18 -3.37
CA ALA A 13 -1.59 -9.58 -4.77
C ALA A 13 -2.93 -9.82 -5.48
N THR A 14 -3.88 -10.46 -4.79
CA THR A 14 -5.25 -10.68 -5.26
C THR A 14 -6.00 -9.38 -5.50
N ALA A 15 -5.86 -8.40 -4.59
CA ALA A 15 -6.48 -7.09 -4.74
C ALA A 15 -5.88 -6.30 -5.91
N LEU A 16 -4.55 -6.36 -6.09
CA LEU A 16 -3.85 -5.73 -7.21
C LEU A 16 -4.29 -6.31 -8.56
N ALA A 17 -4.30 -7.65 -8.68
CA ALA A 17 -4.73 -8.33 -9.90
C ALA A 17 -6.21 -8.08 -10.21
N ALA A 18 -7.07 -7.95 -9.19
CA ALA A 18 -8.45 -7.55 -9.37
C ALA A 18 -8.58 -6.10 -9.83
N SER A 19 -7.73 -5.19 -9.31
CA SER A 19 -7.72 -3.79 -9.73
C SER A 19 -7.33 -3.64 -11.20
N LEU A 20 -6.27 -4.35 -11.62
CA LEU A 20 -5.86 -4.37 -13.03
C LEU A 20 -7.00 -4.82 -13.94
N ARG A 21 -7.79 -5.82 -13.51
CA ARG A 21 -8.98 -6.28 -14.26
C ARG A 21 -10.10 -5.24 -14.24
N HIS A 22 -10.37 -4.62 -13.09
CA HIS A 22 -11.40 -3.59 -12.95
C HIS A 22 -11.19 -2.41 -13.91
N PHE A 23 -9.94 -1.97 -14.08
CA PHE A 23 -9.59 -0.89 -15.00
C PHE A 23 -9.30 -1.35 -16.44
N GLY A 24 -9.51 -2.62 -16.78
CA GLY A 24 -9.25 -3.15 -18.13
C GLY A 24 -7.77 -3.14 -18.53
N GLN A 25 -6.85 -3.16 -17.56
CA GLN A 25 -5.41 -3.03 -17.76
C GLN A 25 -4.65 -4.36 -17.58
N PHE A 26 -5.35 -5.41 -17.11
CA PHE A 26 -4.75 -6.70 -16.78
C PHE A 26 -3.96 -7.33 -17.93
N GLU A 27 -4.56 -7.50 -19.11
CA GLU A 27 -3.86 -8.15 -20.23
C GLU A 27 -2.64 -7.36 -20.72
N ALA A 28 -2.74 -6.03 -20.76
CA ALA A 28 -1.63 -5.18 -21.19
C ALA A 28 -0.45 -5.24 -20.21
N VAL A 29 -0.72 -5.15 -18.90
CA VAL A 29 0.35 -5.28 -17.88
C VAL A 29 0.91 -6.70 -17.89
N ARG A 30 0.05 -7.72 -17.92
CA ARG A 30 0.44 -9.13 -17.91
C ARG A 30 1.32 -9.52 -19.09
N ALA A 31 1.08 -8.97 -20.28
CA ALA A 31 1.87 -9.26 -21.49
C ALA A 31 3.35 -8.88 -21.35
N GLU A 32 3.65 -7.85 -20.56
CA GLU A 32 5.01 -7.36 -20.30
C GLU A 32 5.72 -8.11 -19.16
N LEU A 33 4.98 -8.92 -18.39
CA LEU A 33 5.52 -9.67 -17.26
C LEU A 33 6.03 -11.05 -17.70
N ARG A 34 7.11 -11.49 -17.07
CA ARG A 34 7.69 -12.83 -17.24
C ARG A 34 7.77 -13.53 -15.89
N ASP A 35 7.93 -14.85 -15.93
CA ASP A 35 8.28 -15.69 -14.77
C ASP A 35 7.42 -15.40 -13.51
N GLU A 36 8.07 -15.15 -12.37
CA GLU A 36 7.43 -14.94 -11.07
C GLU A 36 6.54 -13.69 -11.01
N PRO A 37 6.90 -12.50 -11.54
CA PRO A 37 5.97 -11.37 -11.65
C PRO A 37 4.68 -11.67 -12.40
N ARG A 38 4.74 -12.50 -13.46
CA ARG A 38 3.54 -12.91 -14.19
C ARG A 38 2.70 -13.86 -13.34
N ARG A 39 3.34 -14.81 -12.67
CA ARG A 39 2.68 -15.73 -11.75
C ARG A 39 2.02 -15.01 -10.56
N PHE A 40 2.63 -13.92 -10.08
CA PHE A 40 2.10 -13.06 -9.02
C PHE A 40 0.72 -12.49 -9.36
N VAL A 41 0.49 -12.08 -10.62
CA VAL A 41 -0.80 -11.51 -11.06
C VAL A 41 -1.79 -12.58 -11.56
N ASP A 42 -1.30 -13.69 -12.10
CA ASP A 42 -2.12 -14.80 -12.62
C ASP A 42 -2.67 -15.66 -11.49
N GLU A 43 -1.82 -16.03 -10.53
CA GLU A 43 -2.11 -16.99 -9.47
C GLU A 43 -1.75 -16.45 -8.08
N PRO A 44 -2.27 -15.28 -7.66
CA PRO A 44 -1.86 -14.61 -6.42
C PRO A 44 -2.05 -15.46 -5.15
N GLY A 45 -2.93 -16.47 -5.20
CA GLY A 45 -3.24 -17.38 -4.09
C GLY A 45 -2.33 -18.60 -3.96
N VAL A 46 -1.42 -18.87 -4.90
CA VAL A 46 -0.59 -20.09 -4.89
C VAL A 46 0.41 -20.13 -3.72
N GLN A 47 0.75 -18.97 -3.17
CA GLN A 47 1.55 -18.83 -1.96
C GLN A 47 1.04 -17.68 -1.10
N ARG A 48 1.19 -17.80 0.22
CA ARG A 48 0.67 -16.81 1.18
C ARG A 48 1.43 -15.49 1.16
N TRP A 49 2.74 -15.54 0.89
CA TRP A 49 3.63 -14.38 0.91
C TRP A 49 4.48 -14.36 -0.35
N TRP A 50 4.43 -13.24 -1.06
CA TRP A 50 5.18 -12.99 -2.29
C TRP A 50 6.40 -12.10 -2.02
N PRO A 51 7.55 -12.35 -2.66
CA PRO A 51 8.69 -11.44 -2.60
C PRO A 51 8.30 -10.03 -3.06
N GLY A 52 8.77 -9.00 -2.35
CA GLY A 52 8.49 -7.61 -2.69
C GLY A 52 8.98 -7.21 -4.09
N GLY A 53 10.02 -7.88 -4.59
CA GLY A 53 10.54 -7.68 -5.94
C GLY A 53 9.49 -7.94 -7.03
N GLU A 54 8.57 -8.88 -6.83
CA GLU A 54 7.55 -9.17 -7.84
C GLU A 54 6.50 -8.07 -7.90
N LEU A 55 6.13 -7.53 -6.74
CA LEU A 55 5.28 -6.36 -6.66
C LEU A 55 5.95 -5.14 -7.31
N CYS A 56 7.24 -4.90 -7.04
CA CYS A 56 7.99 -3.80 -7.64
C CYS A 56 7.97 -3.88 -9.17
N THR A 57 8.20 -5.07 -9.73
CA THR A 57 8.17 -5.29 -11.18
C THR A 57 6.78 -4.99 -11.74
N VAL A 58 5.72 -5.54 -11.14
CA VAL A 58 4.33 -5.31 -11.60
C VAL A 58 3.96 -3.82 -11.55
N LEU A 59 4.27 -3.12 -10.46
CA LEU A 59 3.95 -1.70 -10.31
C LEU A 59 4.75 -0.83 -11.29
N SER A 60 6.04 -1.13 -11.50
CA SER A 60 6.89 -0.38 -12.44
C SER A 60 6.43 -0.57 -13.89
N THR A 61 6.05 -1.80 -14.26
CA THR A 61 5.42 -2.10 -15.56
C THR A 61 4.10 -1.36 -15.73
N TRP A 62 3.24 -1.39 -14.70
CA TRP A 62 1.97 -0.68 -14.74
C TRP A 62 2.16 0.84 -14.89
N GLU A 63 3.08 1.42 -14.11
CA GLU A 63 3.42 2.85 -14.19
C GLU A 63 3.97 3.23 -15.55
N THR A 64 4.83 2.41 -16.14
CA THR A 64 5.39 2.65 -17.48
C THR A 64 4.31 2.65 -18.56
N LEU A 65 3.34 1.74 -18.49
CA LEU A 65 2.29 1.60 -19.50
C LEU A 65 1.16 2.62 -19.35
N ARG A 66 0.83 3.04 -18.12
CA ARG A 66 -0.41 3.81 -17.82
C ARG A 66 -0.17 5.10 -17.04
N GLY A 67 1.06 5.35 -16.61
CA GLY A 67 1.42 6.47 -15.76
C GLY A 67 1.05 6.27 -14.29
N ARG A 68 1.74 7.02 -13.43
CA ARG A 68 1.63 6.96 -11.98
C ARG A 68 0.21 7.13 -11.44
N SER A 69 -0.56 8.05 -12.02
CA SER A 69 -1.94 8.32 -11.58
C SER A 69 -2.85 7.10 -11.71
N ALA A 70 -2.68 6.27 -12.74
CA ALA A 70 -3.44 5.04 -12.91
C ALA A 70 -3.10 4.01 -11.82
N VAL A 71 -1.81 3.92 -11.46
CA VAL A 71 -1.35 3.03 -10.38
C VAL A 71 -1.90 3.49 -9.03
N ILE A 72 -1.93 4.80 -8.76
CA ILE A 72 -2.54 5.35 -7.54
C ILE A 72 -4.03 5.01 -7.46
N GLN A 73 -4.80 5.29 -8.52
CA GLN A 73 -6.23 4.97 -8.55
C GLN A 73 -6.48 3.47 -8.39
N GLY A 74 -5.63 2.64 -8.99
CA GLY A 74 -5.66 1.20 -8.82
C GLY A 74 -5.47 0.74 -7.38
N ASN A 75 -4.46 1.28 -6.69
CA ASN A 75 -4.19 0.92 -5.31
C ASN A 75 -5.24 1.47 -4.33
N ILE A 76 -5.82 2.64 -4.60
CA ILE A 76 -7.00 3.14 -3.88
C ILE A 76 -8.16 2.15 -4.03
N TRP A 77 -8.50 1.76 -5.25
CA TRP A 77 -9.58 0.80 -5.48
C TRP A 77 -9.30 -0.55 -4.80
N ALA A 78 -8.06 -1.06 -4.89
CA ALA A 78 -7.65 -2.30 -4.25
C ALA A 78 -7.79 -2.24 -2.72
N ALA A 79 -7.37 -1.12 -2.12
CA ALA A 79 -7.48 -0.86 -0.69
C ALA A 79 -8.94 -0.86 -0.23
N HIS A 80 -9.84 -0.18 -0.94
CA HIS A 80 -11.26 -0.10 -0.54
C HIS A 80 -12.06 -1.38 -0.80
N SER A 81 -11.82 -2.05 -1.93
CA SER A 81 -12.66 -3.16 -2.40
C SER A 81 -12.35 -4.49 -1.70
N ARG A 82 -11.07 -4.83 -1.51
CA ARG A 82 -10.66 -6.16 -1.06
C ARG A 82 -9.87 -6.16 0.24
N GLN A 83 -9.05 -5.14 0.49
CA GLN A 83 -8.27 -5.06 1.74
C GLN A 83 -9.08 -4.45 2.88
N GLY A 84 -9.89 -3.44 2.56
CA GLY A 84 -10.68 -2.68 3.51
C GLY A 84 -11.63 -3.52 4.35
N PRO A 85 -12.38 -4.49 3.77
CA PRO A 85 -13.22 -5.40 4.56
C PRO A 85 -12.48 -6.17 5.66
N LEU A 86 -11.18 -6.44 5.50
CA LEU A 86 -10.38 -7.15 6.52
C LEU A 86 -9.96 -6.22 7.67
N ILE A 87 -9.73 -4.94 7.35
CA ILE A 87 -9.25 -3.93 8.32
C ILE A 87 -10.42 -3.25 9.03
N LYS A 88 -11.58 -3.13 8.37
CA LYS A 88 -12.79 -2.45 8.87
C LYS A 88 -13.20 -2.86 10.30
N PRO A 89 -13.23 -4.15 10.69
CA PRO A 89 -13.64 -4.52 12.04
C PRO A 89 -12.71 -3.94 13.11
N LEU A 90 -11.39 -4.09 12.94
CA LEU A 90 -10.40 -3.55 13.89
C LEU A 90 -10.42 -2.02 13.89
N ALA A 91 -10.51 -1.40 12.71
CA ALA A 91 -10.62 0.05 12.60
C ALA A 91 -11.89 0.59 13.27
N SER A 92 -13.03 -0.09 13.11
CA SER A 92 -14.31 0.33 13.71
C SER A 92 -14.24 0.35 15.24
N VAL A 93 -13.58 -0.65 15.85
CA VAL A 93 -13.35 -0.68 17.30
C VAL A 93 -12.50 0.52 17.73
N LEU A 94 -11.40 0.80 17.03
CA LEU A 94 -10.53 1.95 17.35
C LEU A 94 -11.28 3.29 17.22
N LEU A 95 -12.09 3.42 16.17
CA LEU A 95 -12.85 4.63 15.86
C LEU A 95 -13.98 4.88 16.87
N ALA A 96 -14.62 3.82 17.39
CA ALA A 96 -15.70 3.95 18.36
C ALA A 96 -15.24 4.59 19.69
N PHE A 97 -13.96 4.47 20.04
CA PHE A 97 -13.42 4.97 21.31
C PHE A 97 -12.50 6.19 21.16
N SER A 98 -12.24 6.66 19.94
CA SER A 98 -11.28 7.74 19.71
C SER A 98 -11.95 9.11 19.55
N ARG A 99 -11.40 10.12 20.24
CA ARG A 99 -11.72 11.54 20.00
C ARG A 99 -10.96 12.11 18.79
N GLU A 100 -9.89 11.44 18.36
CA GLU A 100 -9.09 11.80 17.19
C GLU A 100 -8.98 10.59 16.26
N PRO A 101 -10.00 10.34 15.41
CA PRO A 101 -10.09 9.19 14.51
C PRO A 101 -8.84 8.93 13.67
N ALA A 102 -8.34 9.96 12.98
CA ALA A 102 -7.18 9.84 12.09
C ALA A 102 -5.89 9.51 12.87
N ALA A 103 -5.64 10.19 13.99
CA ALA A 103 -4.48 9.93 14.85
C ALA A 103 -4.52 8.49 15.40
N ALA A 104 -5.69 8.03 15.85
CA ALA A 104 -5.84 6.66 16.36
C ALA A 104 -5.55 5.60 15.29
N LEU A 105 -6.03 5.78 14.06
CA LEU A 105 -5.71 4.87 12.96
C LEU A 105 -4.22 4.90 12.61
N MET A 106 -3.61 6.08 12.51
CA MET A 106 -2.19 6.23 12.16
C MET A 106 -1.27 5.66 13.25
N SER A 107 -1.64 5.78 14.53
CA SER A 107 -0.89 5.16 15.64
C SER A 107 -0.86 3.63 15.57
N ARG A 108 -1.79 3.03 14.81
CA ARG A 108 -1.90 1.58 14.58
C ARG A 108 -1.40 1.16 13.20
N LEU A 109 -0.83 2.08 12.43
CA LEU A 109 -0.21 1.80 11.14
C LEU A 109 0.75 0.59 11.16
N PRO A 110 1.65 0.43 12.16
CA PRO A 110 2.53 -0.75 12.22
C PRO A 110 1.74 -2.07 12.26
N THR A 111 0.66 -2.11 13.05
CA THR A 111 -0.21 -3.28 13.18
C THR A 111 -0.93 -3.62 11.88
N PHE A 112 -1.41 -2.60 11.16
CA PHE A 112 -2.07 -2.82 9.87
C PHE A 112 -1.08 -3.25 8.77
N LEU A 113 0.13 -2.70 8.79
CA LEU A 113 1.20 -3.06 7.86
C LEU A 113 1.55 -4.54 7.94
N GLU A 114 1.76 -5.07 9.15
CA GLU A 114 2.15 -6.48 9.35
C GLU A 114 1.16 -7.49 8.75
N ALA A 115 -0.11 -7.12 8.62
CA ALA A 115 -1.13 -7.95 7.99
C ALA A 115 -0.97 -8.04 6.46
N GLY A 116 -0.48 -6.98 5.82
CA GLY A 116 -0.36 -6.85 4.37
C GLY A 116 1.05 -7.03 3.83
N VAL A 117 2.06 -6.62 4.59
CA VAL A 117 3.47 -6.47 4.21
C VAL A 117 4.37 -6.93 5.35
N ARG A 118 5.44 -7.66 5.05
CA ARG A 118 6.46 -8.10 6.02
C ARG A 118 7.82 -7.54 5.65
N GLY A 119 8.63 -7.25 6.65
CA GLY A 119 9.99 -6.73 6.45
C GLY A 119 10.06 -5.24 6.15
N VAL A 120 8.93 -4.53 6.14
CA VAL A 120 8.86 -3.06 6.05
C VAL A 120 8.49 -2.51 7.43
N ILE A 121 9.25 -1.53 7.92
CA ILE A 121 8.99 -0.87 9.20
C ILE A 121 8.19 0.39 8.91
N GLY A 122 6.98 0.50 9.47
CA GLY A 122 6.19 1.74 9.43
C GLY A 122 6.26 2.46 10.77
N THR A 123 6.53 3.76 10.76
CA THR A 123 6.43 4.62 11.94
C THR A 123 5.47 5.76 11.71
N PHE A 124 4.83 6.23 12.77
CA PHE A 124 4.01 7.44 12.77
C PHE A 124 4.41 8.32 13.96
N GLU A 125 4.79 9.56 13.67
CA GLU A 125 5.16 10.57 14.63
C GLU A 125 4.14 11.71 14.58
N PRO A 126 3.30 11.89 15.62
CA PRO A 126 2.30 12.96 15.61
C PRO A 126 2.97 14.33 15.67
N ARG A 127 2.39 15.30 14.95
CA ARG A 127 2.85 16.69 15.01
C ARG A 127 2.54 17.30 16.37
N GLN A 128 3.50 18.08 16.90
CA GLN A 128 3.27 18.89 18.10
C GLN A 128 2.10 19.86 17.87
N GLY A 129 1.10 19.82 18.75
CA GLY A 129 -0.13 20.62 18.61
C GLY A 129 -1.24 19.98 17.76
N GLY A 130 -1.07 18.74 17.27
CA GLY A 130 -2.10 17.98 16.56
C GLY A 130 -2.22 18.29 15.07
N GLY A 131 -3.33 17.84 14.46
CA GLY A 131 -3.70 18.13 13.06
C GLY A 131 -2.85 17.42 11.99
N GLY A 132 -2.09 16.39 12.36
CA GLY A 132 -1.27 15.63 11.43
C GLY A 132 -0.08 14.93 12.06
N GLY A 133 0.84 14.48 11.22
CA GLY A 133 2.12 13.91 11.63
C GLY A 133 2.95 13.43 10.46
N HIS A 134 4.05 12.76 10.78
CA HIS A 134 5.01 12.23 9.84
C HIS A 134 4.93 10.71 9.83
N VAL A 135 4.79 10.12 8.65
CA VAL A 135 4.81 8.67 8.44
C VAL A 135 6.04 8.30 7.65
N THR A 136 6.79 7.29 8.12
CA THR A 136 7.93 6.75 7.40
C THR A 136 7.74 5.24 7.19
N PHE A 137 7.97 4.78 5.97
CA PHE A 137 8.09 3.36 5.64
C PHE A 137 9.54 3.06 5.27
N THR A 138 10.21 2.24 6.07
CA THR A 138 11.61 1.85 5.86
C THR A 138 11.69 0.43 5.31
N PHE A 139 12.42 0.29 4.20
CA PHE A 139 12.65 -0.96 3.49
C PHE A 139 14.05 -1.49 3.81
N PRO A 140 14.24 -2.82 3.80
CA PRO A 140 15.54 -3.43 4.07
C PRO A 140 16.51 -3.31 2.89
N ASN A 141 15.98 -3.02 1.69
CA ASN A 141 16.72 -2.84 0.45
C ASN A 141 16.08 -1.71 -0.36
N GLU A 142 16.79 -1.23 -1.39
CA GLU A 142 16.28 -0.18 -2.27
C GLU A 142 15.00 -0.62 -3.00
N VAL A 143 14.03 0.29 -3.10
CA VAL A 143 12.77 0.08 -3.81
C VAL A 143 12.54 1.17 -4.85
N PRO A 144 11.93 0.84 -6.01
CA PRO A 144 11.61 1.85 -7.00
C PRO A 144 10.50 2.78 -6.50
N ALA A 145 10.51 4.02 -6.99
CA ALA A 145 9.47 5.00 -6.70
C ALA A 145 8.05 4.50 -7.04
N ALA A 146 7.92 3.52 -7.95
CA ALA A 146 6.66 2.86 -8.29
C ALA A 146 5.99 2.11 -7.13
N VAL A 147 6.67 1.92 -5.99
CA VAL A 147 6.06 1.33 -4.78
C VAL A 147 5.24 2.36 -4.00
N SER A 148 5.55 3.65 -4.09
CA SER A 148 4.85 4.68 -3.30
C SER A 148 3.33 4.80 -3.55
N PRO A 149 2.76 4.56 -4.75
CA PRO A 149 1.30 4.50 -4.96
C PRO A 149 0.56 3.49 -4.06
N VAL A 150 1.25 2.45 -3.58
CA VAL A 150 0.67 1.48 -2.63
C VAL A 150 0.25 2.18 -1.35
N TRP A 151 1.11 3.06 -0.84
CA TRP A 151 0.88 3.80 0.38
C TRP A 151 -0.24 4.83 0.22
N HIS A 152 -0.40 5.42 -0.97
CA HIS A 152 -1.53 6.29 -1.27
C HIS A 152 -2.88 5.57 -1.08
N GLY A 153 -2.99 4.33 -1.55
CA GLY A 153 -4.21 3.53 -1.34
C GLY A 153 -4.49 3.25 0.14
N LEU A 154 -3.45 2.93 0.92
CA LEU A 154 -3.56 2.71 2.36
C LEU A 154 -4.01 4.00 3.09
N PHE A 155 -3.39 5.13 2.77
CA PHE A 155 -3.74 6.43 3.35
C PHE A 155 -5.15 6.85 3.00
N ASP A 156 -5.54 6.77 1.72
CA ASP A 156 -6.89 7.11 1.26
C ASP A 156 -7.95 6.29 2.00
N PHE A 157 -7.74 4.98 2.13
CA PHE A 157 -8.64 4.12 2.89
C PHE A 157 -8.71 4.51 4.37
N GLY A 158 -7.57 4.76 5.02
CA GLY A 158 -7.52 5.20 6.41
C GLY A 158 -8.23 6.54 6.64
N PHE A 159 -8.02 7.52 5.76
CA PHE A 159 -8.67 8.82 5.84
C PHE A 159 -10.16 8.74 5.57
N ALA A 160 -10.60 7.89 4.63
CA ALA A 160 -12.01 7.65 4.39
C ALA A 160 -12.71 7.06 5.62
N LEU A 161 -12.06 6.14 6.34
CA LEU A 161 -12.57 5.60 7.61
C LEU A 161 -12.61 6.65 8.71
N ALA A 162 -11.58 7.49 8.83
CA ALA A 162 -11.55 8.60 9.77
C ALA A 162 -12.48 9.77 9.36
N ARG A 163 -12.98 9.76 8.12
CA ARG A 163 -13.74 10.85 7.47
C ARG A 163 -12.97 12.17 7.40
N GLN A 164 -11.65 12.12 7.55
CA GLN A 164 -10.76 13.27 7.53
C GLN A 164 -9.34 12.80 7.19
N GLY A 165 -8.56 13.73 6.66
CA GLY A 165 -7.13 13.54 6.43
C GLY A 165 -6.73 13.54 4.96
N ARG A 166 -5.45 13.80 4.72
CA ARG A 166 -4.82 13.80 3.40
C ARG A 166 -3.31 13.66 3.52
N ILE A 167 -2.68 13.25 2.43
CA ILE A 167 -1.24 13.40 2.23
C ILE A 167 -0.98 14.87 1.87
N ALA A 168 -0.16 15.55 2.68
CA ALA A 168 0.25 16.93 2.47
C ALA A 168 1.53 17.04 1.64
N SER A 169 2.46 16.09 1.82
CA SER A 169 3.70 15.99 1.05
C SER A 169 4.19 14.54 1.00
N GLU A 170 5.00 14.22 0.00
CA GLU A 170 5.77 12.97 -0.06
C GLU A 170 7.24 13.25 -0.38
N LYS A 171 8.13 12.46 0.20
CA LYS A 171 9.55 12.41 -0.15
C LYS A 171 9.98 10.96 -0.24
N LEU A 172 10.56 10.58 -1.39
CA LEU A 172 11.00 9.22 -1.67
C LEU A 172 12.53 9.16 -1.63
N GLU A 173 13.06 8.29 -0.79
CA GLU A 173 14.46 7.91 -0.72
C GLU A 173 14.57 6.42 -1.09
N PRO A 174 15.76 5.93 -1.52
CA PRO A 174 15.90 4.56 -2.02
C PRO A 174 15.37 3.49 -1.06
N THR A 175 15.57 3.67 0.24
CA THR A 175 15.16 2.71 1.28
C THR A 175 14.10 3.25 2.24
N ALA A 176 13.59 4.46 2.00
CA ALA A 176 12.63 5.09 2.89
C ALA A 176 11.63 5.97 2.13
N HIS A 177 10.34 5.78 2.39
CA HIS A 177 9.30 6.66 1.88
C HIS A 177 8.71 7.46 3.03
N HIS A 178 8.75 8.78 2.93
CA HIS A 178 8.27 9.71 3.95
C HIS A 178 7.02 10.43 3.46
N TYR A 179 6.06 10.57 4.35
CA TYR A 179 4.78 11.23 4.10
C TYR A 179 4.44 12.18 5.23
N ASP A 180 4.13 13.42 4.88
CA ASP A 180 3.44 14.32 5.79
C ASP A 180 1.95 14.12 5.62
N VAL A 181 1.24 13.83 6.70
CA VAL A 181 -0.21 13.71 6.72
C VAL A 181 -0.83 14.82 7.55
N ALA A 182 -2.01 15.29 7.17
CA ALA A 182 -2.73 16.36 7.86
C ALA A 182 -4.23 16.08 7.90
N TRP A 183 -4.93 16.51 8.95
CA TRP A 183 -6.39 16.46 9.09
C TRP A 183 -6.94 17.69 9.81
#